data_AF-A0A352B0H5-F1
#
_entry.id   AF-A0A352B0H5-F1
#
_cell.length_a   1.000
_cell.length_b   1.000
_cell.length_c   1.000
_cell.angle_alpha   90.00
_cell.angle_beta   90.00
_cell.angle_gamma   90.00
#
_symmetry.space_group_name_H-M   'P 1'
#
loop_
_entity.id
_entity.type
_entity.pdbx_description
1 polymer ?
#
loop_
_entity_poly.entity_id
_entity_poly.type
_entity_poly.pdbx_seq_one_letter_code
_entity_poly.pdbx_strand_id
1 'polypeptide(L)'
;MSMSIETEEKVGFKAPIVMSSLGLLVLVFLGLLGREGMVAFEVSRRTDVVQLPAIDVDSSTLGIFSGIAMIAISGFALWRSMQNKRTPIWVLTVYGAVGITVLLGWLAAGATVPVTFIAGTALVLAVPIILGAMGGVMSERVGITNIAIEGQLLSGAFMAAVGRSIT
;
A
#
# COMPACT_ATOMS: atom_id res chain seq x y z
N MET A 1 4.23 -48.51 12.55
CA MET A 1 3.54 -47.74 11.50
C MET A 1 2.90 -46.53 12.17
N SER A 2 3.62 -45.41 12.29
CA SER A 2 3.08 -44.20 12.91
C SER A 2 2.17 -43.49 11.91
N MET A 3 0.88 -43.45 12.20
CA MET A 3 -0.12 -42.72 11.42
C MET A 3 0.08 -41.22 11.68
N SER A 4 0.87 -40.54 10.87
CA SER A 4 0.95 -39.09 10.87
C SER A 4 -0.36 -38.54 10.36
N ILE A 5 -1.19 -38.02 11.27
CA ILE A 5 -2.36 -37.22 10.91
C ILE A 5 -1.83 -35.94 10.28
N GLU A 6 -1.74 -35.89 8.95
CA GLU A 6 -1.54 -34.63 8.23
C GLU A 6 -2.77 -33.78 8.49
N THR A 7 -2.61 -32.77 9.35
CA THR A 7 -3.63 -31.76 9.57
C THR A 7 -3.71 -30.94 8.28
N GLU A 8 -4.77 -31.12 7.51
CA GLU A 8 -5.03 -30.35 6.30
C GLU A 8 -5.28 -28.88 6.71
N GLU A 9 -4.25 -28.04 6.64
CA GLU A 9 -4.38 -26.62 6.93
C GLU A 9 -5.18 -25.97 5.79
N LYS A 10 -6.48 -25.74 6.01
CA LYS A 10 -7.31 -25.03 5.04
C LYS A 10 -6.93 -23.55 5.00
N VAL A 11 -6.73 -23.02 3.80
CA VAL A 11 -6.44 -21.60 3.59
C VAL A 11 -7.68 -20.79 3.94
N GLY A 12 -7.55 -19.90 4.93
CA GLY A 12 -8.65 -19.04 5.36
C GLY A 12 -9.00 -17.95 4.34
N PHE A 13 -10.29 -17.67 4.20
CA PHE A 13 -10.83 -16.66 3.27
C PHE A 13 -10.67 -15.20 3.73
N LYS A 14 -9.92 -14.95 4.81
CA LYS A 14 -9.76 -13.61 5.39
C LYS A 14 -9.18 -12.61 4.38
N ALA A 15 -8.10 -12.96 3.70
CA ALA A 15 -7.45 -12.07 2.74
C ALA A 15 -8.39 -11.69 1.58
N PRO A 16 -9.02 -12.65 0.88
CA PRO A 16 -10.00 -12.33 -0.15
C PRO A 16 -11.19 -11.49 0.33
N ILE A 17 -11.71 -11.72 1.54
CA ILE A 17 -12.82 -10.92 2.11
C ILE A 17 -12.39 -9.48 2.32
N VAL A 18 -11.21 -9.25 2.92
CA VAL A 18 -10.67 -7.90 3.15
C VAL A 18 -10.36 -7.17 1.85
N MET A 19 -9.82 -7.88 0.84
CA MET A 19 -9.61 -7.31 -0.48
C MET A 19 -10.94 -6.97 -1.16
N SER A 20 -11.94 -7.84 -1.05
CA SER A 20 -13.25 -7.56 -1.67
C SER A 20 -13.94 -6.36 -1.00
N SER A 21 -13.91 -6.27 0.32
CA SER A 21 -14.52 -5.15 1.05
C SER A 21 -13.85 -3.82 0.74
N LEU A 22 -12.51 -3.78 0.70
CA LEU A 22 -11.77 -2.57 0.35
C LEU A 22 -11.97 -2.19 -1.12
N GLY A 23 -11.98 -3.16 -2.04
CA GLY A 23 -12.24 -2.92 -3.45
C GLY A 23 -13.64 -2.35 -3.70
N LEU A 24 -14.64 -2.85 -2.97
CA LEU A 24 -16.01 -2.30 -3.00
C LEU A 24 -16.05 -0.87 -2.48
N LEU A 25 -15.38 -0.58 -1.36
CA LEU A 25 -15.28 0.77 -0.83
C LEU A 25 -14.65 1.73 -1.84
N VAL A 26 -13.56 1.34 -2.49
CA VAL A 26 -12.91 2.15 -3.53
C VAL A 26 -13.87 2.40 -4.70
N LEU A 27 -14.50 1.35 -5.23
CA LEU A 27 -15.40 1.48 -6.37
C LEU A 27 -16.58 2.40 -6.06
N VAL A 28 -17.16 2.28 -4.86
CA VAL A 28 -18.32 3.08 -4.44
C VAL A 28 -17.90 4.51 -4.10
N PHE A 29 -16.97 4.71 -3.18
CA PHE A 29 -16.67 6.04 -2.64
C PHE A 29 -15.69 6.86 -3.49
N LEU A 30 -14.68 6.21 -4.07
CA LEU A 30 -13.67 6.90 -4.88
C LEU A 30 -14.02 6.87 -6.38
N GLY A 31 -14.79 5.88 -6.82
CA GLY A 31 -15.32 5.79 -8.19
C GLY A 31 -16.67 6.48 -8.36
N LEU A 32 -17.75 5.80 -7.95
CA LEU A 32 -19.13 6.23 -8.23
C LEU A 32 -19.54 7.52 -7.49
N LEU A 33 -19.13 7.68 -6.23
CA LEU A 33 -19.28 8.91 -5.45
C LEU A 33 -17.98 9.74 -5.44
N GLY A 34 -17.07 9.47 -6.38
CA GLY A 34 -15.79 10.14 -6.49
C GLY A 34 -15.93 11.64 -6.72
N ARG A 35 -14.89 12.39 -6.35
CA ARG A 35 -14.82 13.83 -6.66
C ARG A 35 -14.54 14.01 -8.14
N GLU A 36 -15.26 14.92 -8.78
CA GLU A 36 -14.95 15.35 -10.15
C GLU A 36 -13.75 16.30 -10.14
N GLY A 37 -12.86 16.13 -11.12
CA GLY A 37 -11.66 16.96 -11.25
C GLY A 37 -10.52 16.23 -11.91
N MET A 38 -9.78 16.97 -12.75
CA MET A 38 -8.57 16.46 -13.38
C MET A 38 -7.45 16.36 -12.34
N VAL A 39 -6.69 15.28 -12.40
CA VAL A 39 -5.51 15.05 -11.58
C VAL A 39 -4.32 14.92 -12.51
N ALA A 40 -3.32 15.77 -12.31
CA ALA A 40 -2.08 15.70 -13.07
C ALA A 40 -1.03 14.88 -12.31
N PHE A 41 -0.71 13.68 -12.80
CA PHE A 41 0.36 12.88 -12.24
C PHE A 41 1.70 13.30 -12.85
N GLU A 42 2.53 13.99 -12.06
CA GLU A 42 3.85 14.44 -12.47
C GLU A 42 4.90 13.35 -12.21
N VAL A 43 5.44 12.80 -13.30
CA VAL A 43 6.45 11.74 -13.27
C VAL A 43 7.88 12.30 -13.41
N SER A 44 8.03 13.58 -13.75
CA SER A 44 9.34 14.23 -13.90
C SER A 44 9.44 15.44 -12.98
N ARG A 45 10.63 15.68 -12.43
CA ARG A 45 10.93 16.89 -11.65
C ARG A 45 11.45 17.98 -12.58
N ARG A 46 11.28 19.24 -12.16
CA ARG A 46 11.82 20.41 -12.90
C ARG A 46 13.34 20.34 -13.13
N THR A 47 14.06 19.61 -12.28
CA THR A 47 15.51 19.42 -12.32
C THR A 47 15.96 18.20 -13.13
N ASP A 48 15.04 17.37 -13.64
CA ASP A 48 15.40 16.16 -14.38
C ASP A 48 15.86 16.52 -15.79
N VAL A 49 16.85 15.78 -16.29
CA VAL A 49 17.42 15.96 -17.65
C VAL A 49 16.37 15.66 -18.73
N VAL A 50 15.41 14.78 -18.42
CA VAL A 50 14.29 14.41 -19.30
C VAL A 50 12.98 14.84 -18.64
N GLN A 51 12.29 15.78 -19.27
CA GLN A 51 10.97 16.24 -18.85
C GLN A 51 9.89 15.38 -19.50
N LEU A 52 9.17 14.63 -18.66
CA LEU A 52 7.99 13.88 -19.08
C LEU A 52 6.75 14.74 -18.83
N PRO A 53 5.80 14.80 -19.79
CA PRO A 53 4.54 15.51 -19.58
C PRO A 53 3.75 14.87 -18.43
N ALA A 54 3.02 15.70 -17.69
CA ALA A 54 2.11 15.19 -16.66
C ALA A 54 1.00 14.36 -17.31
N ILE A 55 0.61 13.30 -16.63
CA ILE A 55 -0.49 12.43 -17.08
C ILE A 55 -1.76 12.95 -16.42
N ASP A 56 -2.59 13.63 -17.21
CA ASP A 56 -3.87 14.16 -16.78
C ASP A 56 -4.93 13.08 -16.87
N VAL A 57 -5.52 12.71 -15.72
CA VAL A 57 -6.59 11.72 -15.63
C VAL A 57 -7.72 12.30 -14.80
N ASP A 58 -8.95 12.09 -15.26
CA ASP A 58 -10.11 12.44 -14.46
C ASP A 58 -10.21 11.53 -13.23
N SER A 59 -10.34 12.14 -12.04
CA SER A 59 -10.34 11.43 -10.76
C SER A 59 -11.44 10.37 -10.66
N SER A 60 -12.65 10.67 -11.18
CA SER A 60 -13.78 9.74 -11.15
C SER A 60 -13.55 8.52 -12.06
N THR A 61 -13.01 8.75 -13.26
CA THR A 61 -12.68 7.66 -14.19
C THR A 61 -11.62 6.74 -13.63
N LEU A 62 -10.56 7.31 -13.04
CA LEU A 62 -9.49 6.57 -12.37
C LEU A 62 -10.06 5.76 -11.19
N GLY A 63 -10.98 6.35 -10.43
CA GLY A 63 -11.77 5.70 -9.38
C GLY A 63 -12.49 4.43 -9.84
N ILE A 64 -13.26 4.54 -10.92
CA ILE A 64 -14.06 3.44 -11.47
C ILE A 64 -13.17 2.32 -12.00
N PHE A 65 -12.19 2.64 -12.86
CA PHE A 65 -11.30 1.63 -13.45
C PHE A 65 -10.47 0.92 -12.39
N SER A 66 -9.94 1.66 -11.41
CA SER A 66 -9.15 1.10 -10.33
C SER A 66 -10.01 0.26 -9.38
N GLY A 67 -11.23 0.70 -9.07
CA GLY A 67 -12.21 -0.08 -8.30
C GLY A 67 -12.55 -1.41 -8.97
N ILE A 68 -12.85 -1.40 -10.27
CA ILE A 68 -13.11 -2.62 -11.04
C ILE A 68 -11.89 -3.54 -11.03
N ALA A 69 -10.69 -3.00 -11.25
CA ALA A 69 -9.44 -3.78 -11.20
C ALA A 69 -9.23 -4.42 -9.81
N MET A 70 -9.48 -3.68 -8.72
CA MET A 70 -9.37 -4.20 -7.35
C MET A 70 -10.38 -5.34 -7.10
N ILE A 71 -11.62 -5.20 -7.58
CA ILE A 71 -12.61 -6.29 -7.51
C ILE A 71 -12.13 -7.52 -8.30
N ALA A 72 -11.61 -7.34 -9.51
CA ALA A 72 -11.08 -8.44 -10.32
C ALA A 72 -9.91 -9.17 -9.63
N ILE A 73 -8.97 -8.42 -9.03
CA ILE A 73 -7.84 -8.98 -8.29
C ILE A 73 -8.33 -9.72 -7.04
N SER A 74 -9.33 -9.17 -6.32
CA SER A 74 -9.95 -9.85 -5.18
C SER A 74 -10.64 -11.15 -5.59
N GLY A 75 -11.28 -11.19 -6.75
CA GLY A 75 -11.87 -12.38 -7.36
C GLY A 75 -10.82 -13.46 -7.67
N PHE A 76 -9.66 -13.05 -8.19
CA PHE A 76 -8.53 -13.96 -8.38
C PHE A 76 -8.01 -14.53 -7.05
N ALA A 77 -7.89 -13.69 -6.02
CA ALA A 77 -7.51 -14.14 -4.68
C ALA A 77 -8.55 -15.10 -4.06
N LEU A 78 -9.85 -14.83 -4.25
CA LEU A 78 -10.94 -15.73 -3.86
C LEU A 78 -10.82 -17.09 -4.54
N TRP A 79 -10.65 -17.11 -5.86
CA TRP A 79 -10.49 -18.34 -6.65
C TRP A 79 -9.30 -19.18 -6.18
N ARG A 80 -8.16 -18.54 -5.87
CA ARG A 80 -6.98 -19.22 -5.31
C ARG A 80 -7.25 -19.79 -3.92
N SER A 81 -7.95 -19.05 -3.06
CA SER A 81 -8.35 -19.51 -1.73
C SER A 81 -9.31 -20.70 -1.79
N MET A 82 -10.24 -20.72 -2.77
CA MET A 82 -11.13 -21.86 -3.01
C MET A 82 -10.38 -23.12 -3.44
N GLN A 83 -9.24 -22.97 -4.13
CA GLN A 83 -8.34 -24.07 -4.45
C GLN A 83 -7.41 -24.47 -3.30
N ASN A 84 -7.65 -23.95 -2.08
CA ASN A 84 -6.80 -24.13 -0.92
C ASN A 84 -5.33 -23.70 -1.15
N LYS A 85 -5.11 -22.73 -2.06
CA LYS A 85 -3.79 -22.17 -2.35
C LYS A 85 -3.65 -20.80 -1.70
N ARG A 86 -2.51 -20.57 -1.04
CA ARG A 86 -2.17 -19.27 -0.46
C ARG A 86 -2.14 -18.20 -1.56
N THR A 87 -2.61 -17.00 -1.23
CA THR A 87 -2.53 -15.84 -2.11
C THR A 87 -1.08 -15.36 -2.15
N PRO A 88 -0.42 -15.28 -3.32
CA PRO A 88 0.98 -14.89 -3.40
C PRO A 88 1.15 -13.41 -3.05
N ILE A 89 2.30 -13.05 -2.48
CA ILE A 89 2.55 -11.68 -1.99
C ILE A 89 2.47 -10.63 -3.10
N TRP A 90 2.86 -10.97 -4.34
CA TRP A 90 2.80 -10.05 -5.48
C TRP A 90 1.36 -9.62 -5.83
N VAL A 91 0.37 -10.49 -5.63
CA VAL A 91 -1.05 -10.11 -5.81
C VAL A 91 -1.43 -9.02 -4.80
N LEU A 92 -0.94 -9.13 -3.56
CA LEU A 92 -1.16 -8.13 -2.53
C LEU A 92 -0.43 -6.81 -2.85
N THR A 93 0.79 -6.90 -3.39
CA THR A 93 1.57 -5.73 -3.83
C THR A 93 0.88 -4.97 -4.97
N VAL A 94 0.42 -5.69 -6.01
CA VAL A 94 -0.29 -5.07 -7.13
C VAL A 94 -1.61 -4.46 -6.66
N TYR A 95 -2.37 -5.18 -5.83
CA TYR A 95 -3.61 -4.69 -5.25
C TYR A 95 -3.41 -3.39 -4.44
N GLY A 96 -2.39 -3.36 -3.58
CA GLY A 96 -2.03 -2.18 -2.82
C GLY A 96 -1.57 -1.01 -3.69
N ALA A 97 -0.78 -1.27 -4.74
CA ALA A 97 -0.33 -0.24 -5.67
C ALA A 97 -1.51 0.44 -6.39
N VAL A 98 -2.48 -0.35 -6.88
CA VAL A 98 -3.71 0.17 -7.49
C VAL A 98 -4.53 0.99 -6.48
N GLY A 99 -4.63 0.50 -5.24
CA GLY A 99 -5.30 1.21 -4.15
C GLY A 99 -4.65 2.57 -3.81
N ILE A 100 -3.32 2.63 -3.81
CA ILE A 100 -2.58 3.89 -3.58
C ILE A 100 -2.79 4.86 -4.73
N THR A 101 -2.74 4.39 -5.99
CA THR A 101 -2.91 5.29 -7.15
C THR A 101 -4.29 5.95 -7.15
N VAL A 102 -5.34 5.20 -6.83
CA VAL A 102 -6.69 5.75 -6.76
C VAL A 102 -6.92 6.65 -5.56
N LEU A 103 -6.32 6.31 -4.42
CA LEU A 103 -6.36 7.16 -3.25
C LEU A 103 -5.70 8.52 -3.52
N LEU A 104 -4.52 8.53 -4.14
CA LEU A 104 -3.83 9.76 -4.52
C LEU A 104 -4.62 10.57 -5.55
N GLY A 105 -5.20 9.90 -6.55
CA GLY A 105 -6.06 10.54 -7.55
C GLY A 105 -7.30 11.20 -6.93
N TRP A 106 -7.93 10.54 -5.96
CA TRP A 106 -9.09 11.10 -5.27
C TRP A 106 -8.71 12.25 -4.33
N LEU A 107 -7.60 12.14 -3.59
CA LEU A 107 -7.12 13.18 -2.68
C LEU A 107 -6.70 14.46 -3.40
N ALA A 108 -6.08 14.31 -4.57
CA ALA A 108 -5.58 15.41 -5.37
C ALA A 108 -6.52 15.81 -6.53
N ALA A 109 -7.82 15.54 -6.41
CA ALA A 109 -8.80 15.99 -7.40
C ALA A 109 -8.73 17.51 -7.59
N GLY A 110 -8.39 17.96 -8.81
CA GLY A 110 -8.16 19.36 -9.16
C GLY A 110 -6.76 19.89 -8.82
N ALA A 111 -5.83 19.02 -8.44
CA ALA A 111 -4.46 19.35 -8.08
C ALA A 111 -3.45 18.40 -8.76
N THR A 112 -2.16 18.62 -8.50
CA THR A 112 -1.08 17.81 -9.05
C THR A 112 -0.52 16.82 -8.02
N VAL A 113 -0.17 15.61 -8.48
CA VAL A 113 0.45 14.56 -7.66
C VAL A 113 1.90 14.38 -8.13
N PRO A 114 2.89 14.88 -7.37
CA PRO A 114 4.31 14.73 -7.72
C PRO A 114 4.80 13.34 -7.30
N VAL A 115 4.61 12.35 -8.18
CA VAL A 115 4.87 10.92 -7.90
C VAL A 115 6.33 10.68 -7.54
N THR A 116 7.27 11.31 -8.24
CA THR A 116 8.71 11.13 -7.97
C THR A 116 9.16 11.74 -6.66
N PHE A 117 8.52 12.82 -6.22
CA PHE A 117 8.79 13.45 -4.93
C PHE A 117 8.25 12.58 -3.79
N ILE A 118 7.00 12.10 -3.92
CA ILE A 118 6.37 11.22 -2.93
C ILE A 118 7.16 9.91 -2.81
N ALA A 119 7.52 9.27 -3.92
CA ALA A 119 8.30 8.03 -3.89
C ALA A 119 9.70 8.25 -3.30
N GLY A 120 10.37 9.36 -3.66
CA GLY A 120 11.69 9.69 -3.12
C GLY A 120 11.67 9.97 -1.62
N THR A 121 10.71 10.76 -1.14
CA THR A 121 10.55 11.07 0.29
C THR A 121 10.15 9.83 1.10
N ALA A 122 9.24 9.01 0.58
CA ALA A 122 8.87 7.74 1.19
C ALA A 122 10.07 6.79 1.32
N LEU A 123 10.92 6.70 0.29
CA LEU A 123 12.13 5.88 0.34
C LEU A 123 13.11 6.38 1.41
N VAL A 124 13.36 7.69 1.46
CA VAL A 124 14.24 8.31 2.48
C VAL A 124 13.74 8.03 3.90
N LEU A 125 12.42 8.07 4.11
CA LEU A 125 11.81 7.76 5.41
C LEU A 125 11.79 6.26 5.74
N ALA A 126 11.65 5.39 4.73
CA ALA A 126 11.58 3.94 4.92
C ALA A 126 12.93 3.31 5.25
N VAL A 127 14.04 3.81 4.68
CA VAL A 127 15.37 3.22 4.84
C VAL A 127 15.80 3.11 6.31
N PRO A 128 15.71 4.16 7.16
CA PRO A 128 16.05 4.06 8.58
C PRO A 128 15.21 3.02 9.33
N ILE A 129 13.92 2.92 9.01
CA ILE A 129 13.00 1.98 9.66
C ILE A 129 13.39 0.54 9.33
N ILE A 130 13.69 0.26 8.06
CA ILE A 130 14.11 -1.08 7.61
C ILE A 130 15.43 -1.46 8.27
N LEU A 131 16.43 -0.57 8.27
CA LEU A 131 17.72 -0.83 8.90
C LEU A 131 17.60 -1.01 10.42
N GLY A 132 16.76 -0.22 11.09
CA GLY A 132 16.46 -0.38 12.51
C GLY A 132 15.82 -1.73 12.83
N ALA A 133 14.83 -2.16 12.03
CA ALA A 133 14.19 -3.46 12.16
C ALA A 133 15.16 -4.63 11.92
N MET A 134 16.01 -4.53 10.89
CA MET A 134 17.06 -5.52 10.62
C MET A 134 18.07 -5.62 11.77
N GLY A 135 18.44 -4.48 12.38
CA GLY A 135 19.28 -4.45 13.57
C GLY A 135 18.65 -5.21 14.74
N GLY A 136 17.35 -5.01 14.99
CA GLY A 136 16.60 -5.73 16.03
C GLY A 136 16.60 -7.25 15.82
N VAL A 137 16.30 -7.71 14.59
CA VAL A 137 16.33 -9.15 14.24
C VAL A 137 17.72 -9.74 14.45
N MET A 138 18.78 -8.97 14.17
CA MET A 138 20.15 -9.43 14.42
C MET A 138 20.47 -9.52 15.92
N SER A 139 20.02 -8.56 16.73
CA SER A 139 20.21 -8.59 18.19
C SER A 139 19.47 -9.76 18.84
N GLU A 140 18.27 -10.10 18.37
CA GLU A 140 17.53 -11.31 18.79
C GLU A 140 18.34 -12.59 18.56
N ARG A 141 19.06 -12.69 17.43
CA ARG A 141 19.92 -13.85 17.14
C ARG A 141 21.12 -13.99 18.09
N VAL A 142 21.58 -12.89 18.69
CA VAL A 142 22.69 -12.86 19.65
C VAL A 142 22.19 -13.01 21.10
N GLY A 143 20.88 -13.19 21.30
CA GLY A 143 20.27 -13.37 22.62
C GLY A 143 20.08 -12.07 23.40
N ILE A 144 20.15 -10.92 22.73
CA ILE A 144 19.96 -9.59 23.34
C ILE A 144 18.77 -8.92 22.66
N THR A 145 17.61 -8.91 23.33
CA THR A 145 16.41 -8.26 22.80
C THR A 145 16.27 -6.85 23.35
N ASN A 146 16.24 -5.85 22.46
CA ASN A 146 16.04 -4.46 22.86
C ASN A 146 14.54 -4.14 22.97
N ILE A 147 13.99 -4.23 24.19
CA ILE A 147 12.57 -3.93 24.48
C ILE A 147 12.23 -2.45 24.20
N ALA A 148 13.22 -1.55 24.21
CA ALA A 148 13.00 -0.13 23.96
C ALA A 148 12.85 0.22 22.47
N ILE A 149 13.05 -0.71 21.53
CA ILE A 149 13.03 -0.40 20.09
C ILE A 149 11.65 0.10 19.62
N GLU A 150 10.58 -0.50 20.14
CA GLU A 150 9.21 -0.06 19.83
C GLU A 150 8.94 1.34 20.39
N GLY A 151 9.43 1.61 21.61
CA GLY A 151 9.34 2.92 22.25
C GLY A 151 10.14 4.01 21.51
N GLN A 152 11.32 3.67 20.96
CA GLN A 152 12.14 4.59 20.18
C GLN A 152 11.49 4.94 18.84
N LEU A 153 10.92 3.93 18.14
CA LEU A 153 10.19 4.16 16.89
C LEU A 153 8.93 5.01 17.11
N LEU A 154 8.16 4.72 18.17
CA LEU A 154 6.96 5.48 18.51
C LEU A 154 7.30 6.93 18.93
N SER A 155 8.33 7.11 19.76
CA SER A 155 8.79 8.44 20.19
C SER A 155 9.29 9.26 19.00
N GLY A 156 10.01 8.64 18.06
CA GLY A 156 10.46 9.29 16.83
C GLY A 156 9.29 9.72 15.94
N ALA A 157 8.31 8.84 15.73
CA ALA A 157 7.10 9.16 14.98
C ALA A 157 6.28 10.28 15.63
N PHE A 158 6.12 10.25 16.95
CA PHE A 158 5.42 11.30 17.70
C PHE A 158 6.13 12.65 17.60
N MET A 159 7.45 12.70 17.82
CA MET A 159 8.22 13.95 17.72
C MET A 159 8.19 14.53 16.29
N ALA A 160 8.21 13.67 15.26
CA ALA A 160 8.05 14.10 13.87
C ALA A 160 6.66 14.72 13.62
N ALA A 161 5.60 14.11 14.14
CA ALA A 161 4.23 14.64 14.04
C ALA A 161 4.08 15.97 14.79
N VAL A 162 4.60 16.08 16.01
CA VAL A 162 4.58 17.32 16.80
C VAL A 162 5.35 18.42 16.06
N GLY A 163 6.58 18.14 15.62
CA GLY A 163 7.40 19.09 14.87
C GLY A 163 6.69 19.59 13.61
N ARG A 164 6.02 18.70 12.88
CA ARG A 164 5.22 19.07 11.70
C ARG A 164 3.94 19.83 12.03
N SER A 165 3.39 19.70 13.23
CA SER A 165 2.18 20.43 13.63
C SER A 165 2.46 21.89 14.03
N ILE A 166 3.67 22.18 14.50
CA ILE A 166 4.07 23.51 14.98
C ILE A 166 4.91 24.32 13.97
N THR A 167 5.25 23.74 12.82
CA THR A 167 5.98 24.39 11.72
C THR A 167 5.27 24.22 10.38
#